data_AF-A0A970BHN9-F1
#
_entry.id   AF-A0A970BHN9-F1
#
_cell.length_a   1.000
_cell.length_b   1.000
_cell.length_c   1.000
_cell.angle_alpha   90.00
_cell.angle_beta   90.00
_cell.angle_gamma   90.00
#
_symmetry.space_group_name_H-M   'P 1'
#
loop_
_entity.id
_entity.type
_entity.pdbx_description
1 polymer ?
#
loop_
_entity_poly.entity_id
_entity_poly.type
_entity_poly.pdbx_seq_one_letter_code
_entity_poly.pdbx_strand_id
1 'polypeptide(L)'
;MADEVLANSDDLRATQIIEALIEISKEGRQVFYFTAQTDELRKWQEHVAGQPDVDGHIIVLQGQANEQIDYNVDEVSVIPSLQFADVASPDGYSNEEYHKLLNPPNYHLLKHAPHQLYLSYLMDDNRHLHACLKRDIKYYGQLKSFLNYQGEIEGLDETTLTVINSKVELLSSFQELYQTGRAKPIDRAVLQDSGCVSDVFIDVVDAKLKEVDHNPQLLIEALRAREVSGFMRAKIDELEDYLFKFNYLDGNEVLTPEEIDIQIHALLTRMELSADEAERFLKRVMC
;
A
#
# COMPACT_ATOMS: atom_id res chain seq x y z
N MET A 1 7.48 -20.13 15.87
CA MET A 1 6.77 -18.85 15.65
C MET A 1 6.81 -18.12 16.98
N ALA A 2 7.62 -17.06 17.05
CA ALA A 2 7.70 -16.20 18.21
C ALA A 2 7.24 -14.81 17.75
N ASP A 3 6.28 -14.24 18.45
CA ASP A 3 5.68 -12.94 18.15
C ASP A 3 5.83 -12.06 19.40
N GLU A 4 6.26 -10.81 19.24
CA GLU A 4 6.44 -9.80 20.29
C GLU A 4 7.31 -10.16 21.54
N VAL A 5 8.25 -11.10 21.46
CA VAL A 5 9.05 -11.47 22.65
C VAL A 5 10.12 -10.42 23.01
N LEU A 6 10.52 -9.56 22.06
CA LEU A 6 11.56 -8.53 22.26
C LEU A 6 11.02 -7.16 22.68
N ALA A 7 9.74 -6.86 22.44
CA ALA A 7 9.15 -5.54 22.65
C ALA A 7 9.17 -5.04 24.12
N ASN A 8 9.43 -5.94 25.08
CA ASN A 8 9.55 -5.64 26.52
C ASN A 8 10.92 -6.05 27.13
N SER A 9 11.92 -6.33 26.29
CA SER A 9 13.20 -6.88 26.72
C SER A 9 14.30 -5.81 26.72
N ASP A 10 15.00 -5.67 27.84
CA ASP A 10 16.25 -4.89 27.94
C ASP A 10 17.28 -5.39 26.91
N ASP A 11 18.18 -4.53 26.43
CA ASP A 11 19.10 -4.79 25.29
C ASP A 11 19.87 -6.11 25.45
N LEU A 12 20.30 -6.42 26.68
CA LEU A 12 21.01 -7.66 27.00
C LEU A 12 20.17 -8.92 26.73
N ARG A 13 18.87 -8.88 27.02
CA ARG A 13 17.97 -10.01 26.77
C ARG A 13 17.60 -10.13 25.30
N ALA A 14 17.54 -9.01 24.58
CA ALA A 14 17.28 -9.03 23.15
C ALA A 14 18.39 -9.75 22.38
N THR A 15 19.64 -9.45 22.69
CA THR A 15 20.82 -10.17 22.19
C THR A 15 20.73 -11.68 22.44
N GLN A 16 20.42 -12.09 23.68
CA GLN A 16 20.34 -13.52 24.04
C GLN A 16 19.25 -14.27 23.28
N ILE A 17 18.12 -13.62 23.01
CA ILE A 17 17.02 -14.21 22.24
C ILE A 17 17.42 -14.38 20.77
N ILE A 18 18.08 -13.37 20.17
CA ILE A 18 18.58 -13.43 18.80
C ILE A 18 19.60 -14.57 18.65
N GLU A 19 20.58 -14.65 19.56
CA GLU A 19 21.59 -15.72 19.55
C GLU A 19 20.95 -17.12 19.68
N ALA A 20 19.98 -17.29 20.58
CA ALA A 20 19.28 -18.55 20.74
C ALA A 20 18.49 -18.95 19.47
N LEU A 21 17.84 -17.99 18.82
CA LEU A 21 17.12 -18.24 17.57
C LEU A 21 18.06 -18.60 16.41
N ILE A 22 19.24 -17.98 16.35
CA ILE A 22 20.30 -18.31 15.39
C ILE A 22 20.79 -19.74 15.62
N GLU A 23 21.07 -20.16 16.85
CA GLU A 23 21.52 -21.52 17.14
C GLU A 23 20.46 -22.57 16.78
N ILE A 24 19.18 -22.28 17.06
CA ILE A 24 18.07 -23.15 16.63
C ILE A 24 18.01 -23.26 15.11
N SER A 25 18.35 -22.19 14.37
CA SER A 25 18.37 -22.22 12.91
C SER A 25 19.44 -23.16 12.35
N LYS A 26 20.61 -23.23 13.00
CA LYS A 26 21.72 -24.13 12.63
C LYS A 26 21.37 -25.61 12.79
N GLU A 27 20.43 -25.95 13.67
CA GLU A 27 19.90 -27.31 13.83
C GLU A 27 18.93 -27.73 12.70
N GLY A 28 18.84 -26.94 11.62
CA GLY A 28 18.01 -27.24 10.45
C GLY A 28 16.57 -26.76 10.56
N ARG A 29 16.28 -25.80 11.46
CA ARG A 29 14.96 -25.19 11.58
C ARG A 29 14.91 -23.84 10.86
N GLN A 30 13.81 -23.58 10.15
CA GLN A 30 13.55 -22.25 9.61
C GLN A 30 12.92 -21.36 10.70
N VAL A 31 13.49 -20.18 10.89
CA VAL A 31 13.03 -19.18 11.85
C VAL A 31 12.52 -17.97 11.10
N PHE A 32 11.27 -17.59 11.38
CA PHE A 32 10.69 -16.33 10.92
C PHE A 32 10.51 -15.42 12.12
N TYR A 33 11.05 -14.20 12.04
CA TYR A 33 10.96 -13.16 13.05
C TYR A 33 10.37 -11.91 12.40
N PHE A 34 9.32 -11.36 13.00
CA PHE A 34 8.65 -10.15 12.52
C PHE A 34 8.89 -9.04 13.53
N THR A 35 9.26 -7.86 13.05
CA THR A 35 9.38 -6.66 13.88
C THR A 35 8.97 -5.43 13.11
N ALA A 36 8.32 -4.50 13.82
CA ALA A 36 8.05 -3.15 13.35
C ALA A 36 9.04 -2.13 13.93
N GLN A 37 10.00 -2.58 14.75
CA GLN A 37 10.95 -1.72 15.46
C GLN A 37 12.31 -1.71 14.74
N THR A 38 12.80 -0.51 14.44
CA THR A 38 14.02 -0.31 13.64
C THR A 38 15.31 -0.63 14.39
N ASP A 39 15.31 -0.52 15.71
CA ASP A 39 16.43 -0.91 16.56
C ASP A 39 16.59 -2.44 16.64
N GLU A 40 15.48 -3.19 16.68
CA GLU A 40 15.50 -4.65 16.58
C GLU A 40 16.04 -5.12 15.22
N LEU A 41 15.62 -4.48 14.12
CA LEU A 41 16.14 -4.77 12.78
C LEU A 41 17.68 -4.63 12.73
N ARG A 42 18.22 -3.56 13.31
CA ARG A 42 19.68 -3.34 13.38
C ARG A 42 20.39 -4.43 14.17
N LYS A 43 19.84 -4.81 15.33
CA LYS A 43 20.38 -5.92 16.14
C LYS A 43 20.42 -7.21 15.33
N TRP A 44 19.35 -7.54 14.60
CA TRP A 44 19.32 -8.71 13.71
C TRP A 44 20.35 -8.64 12.58
N GLN A 45 20.50 -7.49 11.91
CA GLN A 45 21.51 -7.27 10.86
C GLN A 45 22.92 -7.54 11.37
N GLU A 46 23.27 -6.99 12.53
CA GLU A 46 24.60 -7.14 13.13
C GLU A 46 24.90 -8.62 13.48
N HIS A 47 23.94 -9.33 14.08
CA HIS A 47 24.14 -10.71 14.52
C HIS A 47 24.17 -11.71 13.35
N VAL A 48 23.36 -11.49 12.31
CA VAL A 48 23.37 -12.34 11.10
C VAL A 48 24.65 -12.11 10.30
N ALA A 49 25.09 -10.85 10.13
CA ALA A 49 26.33 -10.54 9.43
C ALA A 49 27.58 -11.14 10.12
N GLY A 50 27.52 -11.33 11.45
CA GLY A 50 28.57 -11.97 12.23
C GLY A 50 28.62 -13.51 12.13
N GLN A 51 27.67 -14.15 11.46
CA GLN A 51 27.51 -15.61 11.42
C GLN A 51 27.51 -16.13 9.97
N PRO A 52 28.68 -16.43 9.37
CA PRO A 52 28.79 -16.84 7.97
C PRO A 52 28.11 -18.18 7.64
N ASP A 53 27.76 -18.97 8.66
CA ASP A 53 27.13 -20.29 8.53
C ASP A 53 25.60 -20.24 8.50
N VAL A 54 24.98 -19.05 8.51
CA VAL A 54 23.52 -18.86 8.52
C VAL A 54 23.08 -18.02 7.33
N ASP A 55 22.24 -18.60 6.48
CA ASP A 55 21.62 -17.90 5.34
C ASP A 55 20.42 -17.08 5.83
N GLY A 56 20.69 -15.87 6.32
CA GLY A 56 19.69 -14.95 6.82
C GLY A 56 19.21 -13.96 5.75
N HIS A 57 17.90 -13.93 5.51
CA HIS A 57 17.26 -12.96 4.61
C HIS A 57 16.45 -11.95 5.40
N ILE A 58 16.68 -10.66 5.14
CA ILE A 58 15.88 -9.58 5.69
C ILE A 58 14.90 -9.14 4.62
N ILE A 59 13.62 -9.37 4.88
CA ILE A 59 12.54 -8.97 4.00
C ILE A 59 11.86 -7.78 4.66
N VAL A 60 12.08 -6.58 4.13
CA VAL A 60 11.30 -5.42 4.52
C VAL A 60 9.92 -5.61 3.94
N LEU A 61 8.94 -5.86 4.81
CA LEU A 61 7.53 -5.83 4.44
C LEU A 61 7.16 -4.37 4.20
N GLN A 62 7.42 -3.88 2.99
CA GLN A 62 6.86 -2.62 2.55
C GLN A 62 5.34 -2.80 2.58
N GLY A 63 4.66 -2.01 3.41
CA GLY A 63 3.23 -1.81 3.22
C GLY A 63 3.02 -1.36 1.78
N GLN A 64 1.87 -1.69 1.18
CA GLN A 64 1.50 -1.22 -0.16
C GLN A 64 1.33 0.30 -0.17
N ALA A 65 2.45 1.00 -0.16
CA ALA A 65 2.64 2.40 -0.33
C ALA A 65 4.06 2.52 -0.85
N ASN A 66 4.16 3.01 -2.07
CA ASN A 66 5.38 3.34 -2.77
C ASN A 66 6.06 4.58 -2.12
N GLU A 67 6.22 4.55 -0.80
CA GLU A 67 7.12 5.42 -0.08
C GLU A 67 8.45 4.69 -0.04
N GLN A 68 9.37 5.11 -0.91
CA GLN A 68 10.79 4.98 -0.58
C GLN A 68 10.99 5.72 0.74
N ILE A 69 10.81 5.01 1.86
CA ILE A 69 11.37 5.45 3.14
C ILE A 69 12.87 5.25 2.96
N ASP A 70 13.51 6.29 2.44
CA ASP A 70 14.96 6.44 2.49
C ASP A 70 15.30 6.45 3.98
N TYR A 71 15.78 5.32 4.51
CA TYR A 71 16.33 5.23 5.86
C TYR A 71 17.67 5.95 5.89
N ASN A 72 17.63 7.25 5.60
CA ASN A 72 18.75 8.14 5.72
C ASN A 72 18.93 8.40 7.22
N VAL A 73 20.02 7.87 7.76
CA VAL A 73 20.37 7.91 9.18
C VAL A 73 20.94 9.29 9.52
N ASP A 74 20.17 10.34 9.24
CA ASP A 74 20.35 11.65 9.84
C ASP A 74 19.15 11.88 10.75
N GLU A 75 19.37 11.69 12.07
CA GLU A 75 18.41 11.96 13.14
C GLU A 75 17.91 13.41 13.10
N VAL A 76 16.90 13.69 12.28
CA VAL A 76 16.02 14.81 12.53
C VAL A 76 15.03 14.32 13.58
N SER A 77 15.25 14.69 14.83
CA SER A 77 14.18 14.70 15.84
C SER A 77 13.09 15.67 15.35
N VAL A 78 12.17 15.17 14.52
CA VAL A 78 11.03 15.95 14.05
C VAL A 78 10.14 16.16 15.26
N ILE A 79 10.21 17.36 15.86
CA ILE A 79 9.24 17.76 16.87
C ILE A 79 7.89 17.83 16.17
N PRO A 80 6.87 17.05 16.60
CA PRO A 80 5.57 17.08 15.94
C PRO A 80 4.95 18.46 16.12
N SER A 81 4.43 19.02 15.02
CA SER A 81 3.63 20.24 15.10
C SER A 81 2.29 19.90 15.75
N LEU A 82 2.04 20.45 16.93
CA LEU A 82 0.74 20.34 17.62
C LEU A 82 -0.26 21.42 17.15
N GLN A 83 0.09 22.19 16.13
CA GLN A 83 -0.78 23.24 15.58
C GLN A 83 -1.77 22.64 14.59
N PHE A 84 -3.01 23.12 14.63
CA PHE A 84 -3.99 22.79 13.61
C PHE A 84 -3.59 23.41 12.27
N ALA A 85 -3.78 22.65 11.19
CA ALA A 85 -3.58 23.13 9.84
C ALA A 85 -4.56 24.27 9.50
N ASP A 86 -4.07 25.24 8.72
CA ASP A 86 -4.91 26.30 8.16
C ASP A 86 -5.66 25.77 6.93
N VAL A 87 -6.91 25.36 7.15
CA VAL A 87 -7.78 24.75 6.14
C VAL A 87 -9.02 25.62 5.99
N ALA A 88 -9.40 25.89 4.73
CA ALA A 88 -10.57 26.69 4.38
C ALA A 88 -11.82 26.23 5.14
N SER A 89 -12.61 27.18 5.67
CA SER A 89 -13.85 26.84 6.36
C SER A 89 -14.84 26.18 5.38
N PRO A 90 -15.60 25.16 5.81
CA PRO A 90 -16.65 24.56 5.01
C PRO A 90 -17.91 25.44 4.88
N ASP A 91 -18.01 26.51 5.67
CA ASP A 91 -19.21 27.35 5.74
C ASP A 91 -19.55 27.99 4.40
N GLY A 92 -20.80 27.82 3.96
CA GLY A 92 -21.30 28.38 2.70
C GLY A 92 -21.01 27.53 1.46
N TYR A 93 -20.29 26.40 1.59
CA TYR A 93 -20.06 25.46 0.50
C TYR A 93 -20.91 24.20 0.64
N SER A 94 -21.50 23.75 -0.47
CA SER A 94 -22.01 22.38 -0.57
C SER A 94 -20.87 21.36 -0.51
N ASN A 95 -21.20 20.06 -0.35
CA ASN A 95 -20.20 19.01 -0.29
C ASN A 95 -19.35 18.92 -1.58
N GLU A 96 -19.98 19.08 -2.75
CA GLU A 96 -19.26 19.08 -4.03
C GLU A 96 -18.38 20.32 -4.21
N GLU A 97 -18.86 21.50 -3.83
CA GLU A 97 -18.08 22.74 -3.94
C GLU A 97 -16.86 22.71 -3.01
N TYR A 98 -17.04 22.20 -1.79
CA TYR A 98 -15.94 22.06 -0.83
C TYR A 98 -14.92 21.00 -1.28
N HIS A 99 -15.38 19.87 -1.82
CA HIS A 99 -14.52 18.87 -2.45
C HIS A 99 -13.69 19.46 -3.60
N LYS A 100 -14.31 20.25 -4.49
CA LYS A 100 -13.60 20.95 -5.58
C LYS A 100 -12.62 22.00 -5.06
N LEU A 101 -12.98 22.72 -3.99
CA LEU A 101 -12.09 23.70 -3.33
C LEU A 101 -10.84 23.03 -2.77
N LEU A 102 -10.98 21.84 -2.18
CA LEU A 102 -9.87 21.05 -1.64
C LEU A 102 -8.98 20.44 -2.73
N ASN A 103 -9.51 20.26 -3.94
CA ASN A 103 -8.81 19.69 -5.10
C ASN A 103 -8.02 18.41 -4.74
N PRO A 104 -8.70 17.36 -4.23
CA PRO A 104 -8.03 16.16 -3.77
C PRO A 104 -7.36 15.40 -4.93
N PRO A 105 -6.32 14.60 -4.65
CA PRO A 105 -5.72 13.73 -5.66
C PRO A 105 -6.75 12.71 -6.19
N ASN A 106 -6.72 12.48 -7.50
CA ASN A 106 -7.54 11.43 -8.14
C ASN A 106 -7.18 10.05 -7.59
N TYR A 107 -8.18 9.18 -7.51
CA TYR A 107 -8.00 7.80 -7.08
C TYR A 107 -7.92 6.85 -8.28
N HIS A 108 -6.89 5.99 -8.32
CA HIS A 108 -6.69 5.03 -9.40
C HIS A 108 -6.75 3.59 -8.86
N LEU A 109 -7.76 2.82 -9.27
CA LEU A 109 -8.02 1.44 -8.79
C LEU A 109 -6.83 0.47 -8.96
N LEU A 110 -5.95 0.71 -9.93
CA LEU A 110 -4.78 -0.15 -10.17
C LEU A 110 -3.52 0.34 -9.46
N LYS A 111 -3.47 1.60 -9.04
CA LYS A 111 -2.26 2.24 -8.50
C LYS A 111 -2.35 2.54 -7.01
N HIS A 112 -3.55 2.84 -6.52
CA HIS A 112 -3.77 3.28 -5.13
C HIS A 112 -4.48 2.20 -4.33
N ALA A 113 -4.14 2.09 -3.06
CA ALA A 113 -4.84 1.23 -2.11
C ALA A 113 -5.99 1.99 -1.41
N PRO A 114 -7.04 1.30 -0.93
CA PRO A 114 -8.21 1.95 -0.32
C PRO A 114 -7.89 2.88 0.85
N HIS A 115 -6.81 2.62 1.60
CA HIS A 115 -6.36 3.48 2.69
C HIS A 115 -5.77 4.83 2.23
N GLN A 116 -5.38 4.94 0.96
CA GLN A 116 -4.89 6.16 0.33
C GLN A 116 -6.05 7.01 -0.22
N LEU A 117 -7.31 6.61 0.00
CA LEU A 117 -8.46 7.41 -0.41
C LEU A 117 -8.57 8.67 0.45
N TYR A 118 -8.63 9.82 -0.22
CA TYR A 118 -8.78 11.12 0.43
C TYR A 118 -10.17 11.23 1.09
N LEU A 119 -10.25 11.75 2.32
CA LEU A 119 -11.48 11.73 3.13
C LEU A 119 -12.65 12.45 2.48
N SER A 120 -12.39 13.44 1.63
CA SER A 120 -13.45 14.14 0.90
C SER A 120 -14.27 13.24 -0.05
N TYR A 121 -13.77 12.05 -0.43
CA TYR A 121 -14.54 11.07 -1.19
C TYR A 121 -15.52 10.27 -0.32
N LEU A 122 -15.23 10.15 0.98
CA LEU A 122 -15.97 9.32 1.94
C LEU A 122 -17.00 10.12 2.73
N MET A 123 -16.64 11.35 3.11
CA MET A 123 -17.40 12.19 4.04
C MET A 123 -18.37 13.12 3.30
N ASP A 124 -19.66 12.98 3.61
CA ASP A 124 -20.72 13.84 3.08
C ASP A 124 -20.91 15.12 3.92
N ASP A 125 -20.51 15.09 5.20
CA ASP A 125 -20.51 16.27 6.07
C ASP A 125 -19.17 17.02 6.01
N ASN A 126 -19.22 18.25 5.49
CA ASN A 126 -18.05 19.10 5.35
C ASN A 126 -17.44 19.54 6.70
N ARG A 127 -18.22 19.56 7.79
CA ARG A 127 -17.73 19.92 9.13
C ARG A 127 -16.87 18.80 9.70
N HIS A 128 -17.31 17.55 9.53
CA HIS A 128 -16.53 16.36 9.91
C HIS A 128 -15.23 16.29 9.11
N LEU A 129 -15.31 16.50 7.79
CA LEU A 129 -14.13 16.57 6.93
C LEU A 129 -13.17 17.69 7.37
N HIS A 130 -13.67 18.90 7.63
CA HIS A 130 -12.84 20.01 8.11
C HIS A 130 -12.17 19.71 9.45
N ALA A 131 -12.86 19.05 10.37
CA ALA A 131 -12.30 18.66 11.66
C ALA A 131 -11.13 17.67 11.52
N CYS A 132 -11.20 16.74 10.56
CA CYS A 132 -10.09 15.85 10.20
C CYS A 132 -8.93 16.63 9.57
N LEU A 133 -9.22 17.48 8.58
CA LEU A 133 -8.19 18.21 7.83
C LEU A 133 -7.42 19.20 8.72
N LYS A 134 -8.09 19.84 9.69
CA LYS A 134 -7.42 20.67 10.71
C LYS A 134 -6.36 19.92 11.50
N ARG A 135 -6.50 18.60 11.65
CA ARG A 135 -5.53 17.71 12.33
C ARG A 135 -4.52 17.09 11.37
N ASP A 136 -4.46 17.59 10.13
CA ASP A 136 -3.66 17.04 9.02
C ASP A 136 -4.05 15.60 8.63
N ILE A 137 -5.25 15.16 9.00
CA ILE A 137 -5.81 13.85 8.63
C ILE A 137 -6.55 14.02 7.30
N LYS A 138 -5.89 13.61 6.21
CA LYS A 138 -6.35 13.76 4.82
C LYS A 138 -6.84 12.46 4.21
N TYR A 139 -6.29 11.33 4.64
CA TYR A 139 -6.53 10.02 4.05
C TYR A 139 -7.21 9.07 5.03
N TYR A 140 -7.97 8.10 4.51
CA TYR A 140 -8.66 7.10 5.34
C TYR A 140 -7.70 6.30 6.24
N GLY A 141 -6.52 5.94 5.74
CA GLY A 141 -5.50 5.24 6.53
C GLY A 141 -5.05 6.06 7.74
N GLN A 142 -4.87 7.37 7.58
CA GLN A 142 -4.52 8.27 8.68
C GLN A 142 -5.65 8.37 9.70
N LEU A 143 -6.91 8.45 9.24
CA LEU A 143 -8.07 8.46 10.12
C LEU A 143 -8.16 7.16 10.93
N LYS A 144 -8.00 6.00 10.28
CA LYS A 144 -8.00 4.70 10.95
C LYS A 144 -6.90 4.59 12.00
N SER A 145 -5.68 5.00 11.66
CA SER A 145 -4.57 5.04 12.63
C SER A 145 -4.86 5.98 13.81
N PHE A 146 -5.38 7.19 13.54
CA PHE A 146 -5.74 8.15 14.57
C PHE A 146 -6.76 7.58 15.58
N LEU A 147 -7.81 6.92 15.08
CA LEU A 147 -8.83 6.27 15.92
C LEU A 147 -8.28 5.06 16.68
N ASN A 148 -7.37 4.28 16.08
CA ASN A 148 -6.70 3.17 16.76
C ASN A 148 -5.88 3.64 17.98
N TYR A 149 -5.31 4.85 17.93
CA TYR A 149 -4.65 5.49 19.06
C TYR A 149 -5.61 6.22 20.00
N GLN A 150 -6.90 5.90 19.97
CA GLN A 150 -7.95 6.50 20.80
C GLN A 150 -8.11 8.01 20.58
N GLY A 151 -7.75 8.50 19.40
CA GLY A 151 -7.99 9.89 19.03
C GLY A 151 -9.48 10.17 18.85
N GLU A 152 -9.93 11.33 19.31
CA GLU A 152 -11.32 11.76 19.20
C GLU A 152 -11.46 12.95 18.23
N ILE A 153 -12.50 12.89 17.39
CA ILE A 153 -12.89 13.98 16.50
C ILE A 153 -14.36 14.29 16.76
N GLU A 154 -14.64 15.54 17.14
CA GLU A 154 -15.99 16.01 17.40
C GLU A 154 -16.90 15.75 16.18
N GLY A 155 -18.03 15.09 16.41
CA GLY A 155 -19.02 14.76 15.38
C GLY A 155 -18.79 13.43 14.65
N LEU A 156 -17.60 12.82 14.74
CA LEU A 156 -17.40 11.45 14.26
C LEU A 156 -17.87 10.44 15.32
N ASP A 157 -19.16 10.13 15.27
CA ASP A 157 -19.75 9.06 16.08
C ASP A 157 -19.60 7.68 15.41
N GLU A 158 -19.97 6.64 16.16
CA GLU A 158 -19.90 5.25 15.70
C GLU A 158 -20.74 5.03 14.44
N THR A 159 -21.90 5.68 14.32
CA THR A 159 -22.77 5.58 13.13
C THR A 159 -22.09 6.13 11.88
N THR A 160 -21.45 7.30 11.98
CA THR A 160 -20.71 7.91 10.87
C THR A 160 -19.52 7.04 10.47
N LEU A 161 -18.81 6.48 11.45
CA LEU A 161 -17.68 5.58 11.20
C LEU A 161 -18.11 4.28 10.52
N THR A 162 -19.25 3.71 10.90
CA THR A 162 -19.81 2.52 10.23
C THR A 162 -20.04 2.79 8.74
N VAL A 163 -20.66 3.93 8.40
CA VAL A 163 -20.89 4.30 6.98
C VAL A 163 -19.57 4.47 6.22
N ILE A 164 -18.59 5.16 6.82
CA ILE A 164 -17.26 5.34 6.21
C ILE A 164 -16.60 3.98 5.96
N ASN A 165 -16.64 3.08 6.96
CA ASN A 165 -16.05 1.75 6.86
C ASN A 165 -16.74 0.91 5.78
N SER A 166 -18.08 0.96 5.69
CA SER A 166 -18.83 0.28 4.63
C SER A 166 -18.48 0.82 3.25
N LYS A 167 -18.30 2.14 3.07
CA LYS A 167 -17.84 2.70 1.78
C LYS A 167 -16.44 2.19 1.41
N VAL A 168 -15.52 2.11 2.37
CA VAL A 168 -14.16 1.59 2.10
C VAL A 168 -14.17 0.08 1.83
N GLU A 169 -15.00 -0.69 2.53
CA GLU A 169 -15.18 -2.12 2.26
C GLU A 169 -15.71 -2.33 0.84
N LEU A 170 -16.73 -1.57 0.44
CA LEU A 170 -17.26 -1.59 -0.92
C LEU A 170 -16.18 -1.26 -1.95
N LEU A 171 -15.39 -0.21 -1.73
CA LEU A 171 -14.28 0.15 -2.63
C LEU A 171 -13.25 -0.97 -2.72
N SER A 172 -12.90 -1.58 -1.59
CA SER A 172 -11.91 -2.65 -1.52
C SER A 172 -12.37 -3.86 -2.35
N SER A 173 -13.62 -4.30 -2.16
CA SER A 173 -14.17 -5.41 -2.95
C SER A 173 -14.30 -5.07 -4.43
N PHE A 174 -14.77 -3.86 -4.77
CA PHE A 174 -14.83 -3.42 -6.16
C PHE A 174 -13.45 -3.39 -6.81
N GLN A 175 -12.44 -2.90 -6.08
CA GLN A 175 -11.07 -2.84 -6.55
C GLN A 175 -10.47 -4.24 -6.76
N GLU A 176 -10.70 -5.19 -5.86
CA GLU A 176 -10.25 -6.58 -6.02
C GLU A 176 -10.84 -7.22 -7.28
N LEU A 177 -12.15 -7.06 -7.50
CA LEU A 177 -12.83 -7.55 -8.70
C LEU A 177 -12.29 -6.85 -9.96
N TYR A 178 -12.11 -5.53 -9.90
CA TYR A 178 -11.55 -4.76 -11.02
C TYR A 178 -10.10 -5.16 -11.33
N GLN A 179 -9.30 -5.52 -10.33
CA GLN A 179 -7.92 -5.94 -10.54
C GLN A 179 -7.78 -7.34 -11.13
N THR A 180 -8.83 -8.17 -11.03
CA THR A 180 -8.78 -9.56 -11.53
C THR A 180 -8.51 -9.61 -13.03
N GLY A 181 -7.48 -10.37 -13.41
CA GLY A 181 -7.00 -10.51 -14.79
C GLY A 181 -6.33 -9.27 -15.38
N ARG A 182 -6.15 -8.19 -14.60
CA ARG A 182 -5.56 -6.93 -15.07
C ARG A 182 -4.15 -6.76 -14.52
N ALA A 183 -3.23 -6.41 -15.41
CA ALA A 183 -1.86 -6.06 -15.05
C ALA A 183 -1.83 -4.82 -14.14
N LYS A 184 -1.10 -4.92 -13.01
CA LYS A 184 -0.92 -3.80 -12.09
C LYS A 184 0.28 -2.97 -12.53
N PRO A 185 0.14 -1.64 -12.64
CA PRO A 185 1.24 -0.78 -13.04
C PRO A 185 2.46 -0.97 -12.13
N ILE A 186 3.64 -1.05 -12.74
CA ILE A 186 4.92 -1.13 -12.04
C ILE A 186 5.73 0.14 -12.28
N ASP A 187 6.77 0.35 -11.49
CA ASP A 187 7.71 1.43 -11.70
C ASP A 187 9.14 0.92 -11.83
N ARG A 188 10.07 1.87 -11.91
CA ARG A 188 11.49 1.57 -11.98
C ARG A 188 12.00 0.77 -10.78
N ALA A 189 11.48 1.03 -9.57
CA ALA A 189 11.94 0.34 -8.36
C ALA A 189 11.61 -1.15 -8.46
N VAL A 190 10.40 -1.51 -8.92
CA VAL A 190 10.02 -2.91 -9.17
C VAL A 190 10.95 -3.59 -10.17
N LEU A 191 11.34 -2.89 -11.25
CA LEU A 191 12.30 -3.43 -12.22
C LEU A 191 13.67 -3.68 -11.61
N GLN A 192 14.15 -2.80 -10.73
CA GLN A 192 15.42 -2.96 -10.03
C GLN A 192 15.36 -4.11 -9.01
N ASP A 193 14.31 -4.15 -8.19
CA ASP A 193 14.07 -5.16 -7.17
C ASP A 193 13.89 -6.57 -7.76
N SER A 194 13.47 -6.65 -9.02
CA SER A 194 13.38 -7.92 -9.73
C SER A 194 14.74 -8.63 -9.89
N GLY A 195 15.85 -7.88 -9.89
CA GLY A 195 17.18 -8.39 -10.25
C GLY A 195 17.28 -8.93 -11.70
N CYS A 196 16.21 -8.83 -12.49
CA CYS A 196 16.14 -9.33 -13.86
C CYS A 196 16.67 -8.29 -14.86
N VAL A 197 16.63 -7.01 -14.49
CA VAL A 197 17.10 -5.88 -15.30
C VAL A 197 18.39 -5.33 -14.70
N SER A 198 19.51 -5.47 -15.41
CA SER A 198 20.81 -4.94 -14.96
C SER A 198 20.88 -3.41 -15.05
N ASP A 199 21.80 -2.79 -14.31
CA ASP A 199 22.08 -1.35 -14.34
C ASP A 199 22.35 -0.77 -15.74
N VAL A 200 22.87 -1.58 -16.67
CA VAL A 200 23.11 -1.15 -18.07
C VAL A 200 21.80 -0.99 -18.84
N PHE A 201 20.79 -1.79 -18.50
CA PHE A 201 19.51 -1.87 -19.21
C PHE A 201 18.38 -1.11 -18.50
N ILE A 202 18.53 -0.81 -17.20
CA ILE A 202 17.44 -0.25 -16.39
C ILE A 202 16.88 1.05 -16.98
N ASP A 203 17.73 1.94 -17.51
CA ASP A 203 17.29 3.20 -18.12
C ASP A 203 16.47 2.98 -19.40
N VAL A 204 16.88 2.02 -20.22
CA VAL A 204 16.21 1.74 -21.50
C VAL A 204 14.89 0.99 -21.26
N VAL A 205 14.87 0.07 -20.30
CA VAL A 205 13.65 -0.68 -19.93
C VAL A 205 12.66 0.22 -19.19
N ASP A 206 13.11 1.10 -18.30
CA ASP A 206 12.26 2.10 -17.63
C ASP A 206 11.66 3.10 -18.64
N ALA A 207 12.44 3.53 -19.64
CA ALA A 207 11.91 4.34 -20.74
C ALA A 207 10.81 3.59 -21.51
N LYS A 208 11.02 2.31 -21.84
CA LYS A 208 10.00 1.48 -22.49
C LYS A 208 8.76 1.28 -21.60
N LEU A 209 8.94 1.09 -20.30
CA LEU A 209 7.87 0.97 -19.32
C LEU A 209 7.00 2.23 -19.28
N LYS A 210 7.62 3.41 -19.33
CA LYS A 210 6.91 4.70 -19.42
C LYS A 210 6.12 4.85 -20.71
N GLU A 211 6.63 4.37 -21.84
CA GLU A 211 5.92 4.37 -23.13
C GLU A 211 4.64 3.53 -23.10
N VAL A 212 4.64 2.42 -22.37
CA VAL A 212 3.48 1.52 -22.23
C VAL A 212 2.61 1.86 -21.00
N ASP A 213 2.66 3.10 -20.53
CA ASP A 213 1.94 3.60 -19.34
C ASP A 213 2.07 2.67 -18.13
N HIS A 214 3.30 2.23 -17.87
CA HIS A 214 3.67 1.46 -16.69
C HIS A 214 3.04 0.05 -16.65
N ASN A 215 2.47 -0.43 -17.77
CA ASN A 215 1.82 -1.72 -17.86
C ASN A 215 2.86 -2.86 -18.05
N PRO A 216 3.01 -3.79 -17.09
CA PRO A 216 4.00 -4.86 -17.18
C PRO A 216 3.69 -5.87 -18.29
N GLN A 217 2.42 -6.13 -18.61
CA GLN A 217 2.05 -7.06 -19.67
C GLN A 217 2.53 -6.54 -21.03
N LEU A 218 2.25 -5.27 -21.31
CA LEU A 218 2.71 -4.60 -22.54
C LEU A 218 4.24 -4.47 -22.58
N LEU A 219 4.89 -4.27 -21.43
CA LEU A 219 6.35 -4.27 -21.35
C LEU A 219 6.92 -5.63 -21.78
N ILE A 220 6.42 -6.74 -21.24
CA ILE A 220 6.87 -8.09 -21.59
C ILE A 220 6.66 -8.34 -23.09
N GLU A 221 5.52 -7.94 -23.64
CA GLU A 221 5.23 -8.05 -25.08
C GLU A 221 6.24 -7.26 -25.94
N ALA A 222 6.54 -6.01 -25.58
CA ALA A 222 7.51 -5.17 -26.28
C ALA A 222 8.94 -5.74 -26.21
N LEU A 223 9.33 -6.27 -25.04
CA LEU A 223 10.63 -6.94 -24.87
C LEU A 223 10.72 -8.20 -25.74
N ARG A 224 9.64 -9.00 -25.81
CA ARG A 224 9.56 -10.19 -26.69
C ARG A 224 9.61 -9.83 -28.17
N ALA A 225 9.02 -8.70 -28.55
CA ALA A 225 9.09 -8.13 -29.89
C ALA A 225 10.47 -7.54 -30.25
N ARG A 226 11.44 -7.57 -29.32
CA ARG A 226 12.81 -7.03 -29.46
C ARG A 226 12.84 -5.51 -29.67
N GLU A 227 11.90 -4.78 -29.09
CA GLU A 227 11.92 -3.31 -29.11
C GLU A 227 13.06 -2.73 -28.24
N VAL A 228 13.55 -3.50 -27.27
CA VAL A 228 14.79 -3.22 -26.54
C VAL A 228 15.89 -4.15 -27.06
N SER A 229 16.79 -3.60 -27.88
CA SER A 229 17.85 -4.38 -28.52
C SER A 229 18.80 -4.99 -27.48
N GLY A 230 19.11 -6.28 -27.65
CA GLY A 230 20.07 -6.99 -26.81
C GLY A 230 19.53 -7.51 -25.48
N PHE A 231 18.25 -7.27 -25.15
CA PHE A 231 17.65 -7.83 -23.94
C PHE A 231 17.42 -9.34 -24.11
N MET A 232 17.98 -10.13 -23.19
CA MET A 232 18.05 -11.59 -23.32
C MET A 232 16.69 -12.23 -23.05
N ARG A 233 16.27 -13.20 -23.89
CA ARG A 233 14.99 -13.91 -23.72
C ARG A 233 14.84 -14.58 -22.34
N ALA A 234 15.89 -15.20 -21.83
CA ALA A 234 15.89 -15.78 -20.49
C ALA A 234 15.56 -14.76 -19.39
N LYS A 235 16.06 -13.52 -19.51
CA LYS A 235 15.76 -12.44 -18.57
C LYS A 235 14.34 -11.89 -18.70
N ILE A 236 13.74 -11.98 -19.88
CA ILE A 236 12.31 -11.67 -20.07
C ILE A 236 11.46 -12.69 -19.32
N ASP A 237 11.77 -13.98 -19.47
CA ASP A 237 11.00 -15.04 -18.83
C ASP A 237 11.17 -14.98 -17.30
N GLU A 238 12.39 -14.73 -16.78
CA GLU A 238 12.62 -14.48 -15.35
C GLU A 238 11.84 -13.25 -14.81
N LEU A 239 11.77 -12.17 -15.60
CA LEU A 239 11.01 -10.97 -15.22
C LEU A 239 9.51 -11.25 -15.22
N GLU A 240 8.98 -11.96 -16.22
CA GLU A 240 7.57 -12.36 -16.27
C GLU A 240 7.21 -13.24 -15.06
N ASP A 241 8.04 -14.23 -14.73
CA ASP A 241 7.86 -15.08 -13.55
C ASP A 241 7.87 -14.27 -12.25
N TYR A 242 8.79 -13.29 -12.12
CA TYR A 242 8.80 -12.37 -10.99
C TYR A 242 7.49 -11.57 -10.91
N LEU A 243 7.02 -11.03 -12.03
CA LEU A 243 5.81 -10.22 -12.07
C LEU A 243 4.55 -11.02 -11.71
N PHE A 244 4.45 -12.29 -12.13
CA PHE A 244 3.39 -13.19 -11.65
C PHE A 244 3.53 -13.50 -10.15
N LYS A 245 4.73 -13.85 -9.70
CA LYS A 245 5.01 -14.19 -8.29
C LYS A 245 4.62 -13.07 -7.33
N PHE A 246 4.82 -11.82 -7.73
CA PHE A 246 4.50 -10.64 -6.93
C PHE A 246 3.14 -10.00 -7.29
N ASN A 247 2.28 -10.69 -8.04
CA ASN A 247 0.92 -10.27 -8.43
C ASN A 247 0.85 -8.96 -9.23
N TYR A 248 1.92 -8.61 -9.96
CA TYR A 248 1.90 -7.53 -10.95
C TYR A 248 1.26 -7.98 -12.26
N LEU A 249 1.35 -9.26 -12.57
CA LEU A 249 0.59 -9.93 -13.61
C LEU A 249 -0.43 -10.88 -12.98
N ASP A 250 -1.58 -11.00 -13.62
CA ASP A 250 -2.63 -11.94 -13.26
C ASP A 250 -2.96 -12.80 -14.48
N GLY A 251 -2.98 -14.13 -14.28
CA GLY A 251 -3.29 -15.10 -15.33
C GLY A 251 -4.78 -15.40 -15.46
N ASN A 252 -5.62 -14.82 -14.59
CA ASN A 252 -7.05 -14.96 -14.66
C ASN A 252 -7.65 -14.20 -15.86
N GLU A 253 -8.83 -14.63 -16.29
CA GLU A 253 -9.59 -13.85 -17.27
C GLU A 253 -10.10 -12.55 -16.63
N VAL A 254 -10.04 -11.48 -17.41
CA VAL A 254 -10.55 -10.17 -17.01
C VAL A 254 -12.05 -10.26 -16.79
N LEU A 255 -12.50 -9.96 -15.57
CA LEU A 255 -13.94 -9.91 -15.28
C LEU A 255 -14.65 -8.86 -16.12
N THR A 256 -15.78 -9.26 -16.67
CA THR A 256 -16.72 -8.39 -17.40
C THR A 256 -17.42 -7.43 -16.45
N PRO A 257 -17.87 -6.26 -16.94
CA PRO A 257 -18.67 -5.33 -16.12
C PRO A 257 -19.87 -6.01 -15.45
N GLU A 258 -20.58 -6.88 -16.17
CA GLU A 258 -21.75 -7.59 -15.66
C GLU A 258 -21.41 -8.56 -14.52
N GLU A 259 -20.26 -9.24 -14.58
CA GLU A 259 -19.79 -10.11 -13.49
C GLU A 259 -19.40 -9.32 -12.24
N ILE A 260 -18.77 -8.16 -12.43
CA ILE A 260 -18.45 -7.24 -11.33
C ILE A 260 -19.75 -6.73 -10.69
N ASP A 261 -20.71 -6.29 -11.50
CA ASP A 261 -22.01 -5.79 -11.02
C ASP A 261 -22.76 -6.84 -10.20
N ILE A 262 -22.83 -8.09 -10.66
CA ILE A 262 -23.49 -9.18 -9.93
C ILE A 262 -22.85 -9.38 -8.55
N GLN A 263 -21.51 -9.38 -8.48
CA GLN A 263 -20.80 -9.60 -7.22
C GLN A 263 -20.93 -8.42 -6.26
N ILE A 264 -20.91 -7.19 -6.78
CA ILE A 264 -21.14 -5.98 -5.97
C ILE A 264 -22.58 -5.93 -5.45
N HIS A 265 -23.57 -6.25 -6.28
CA HIS A 265 -24.95 -6.34 -5.82
C HIS A 265 -25.13 -7.42 -4.73
N ALA A 266 -24.49 -8.58 -4.87
CA ALA A 266 -24.50 -9.61 -3.84
C ALA A 266 -23.86 -9.13 -2.53
N LEU A 267 -22.73 -8.41 -2.60
CA LEU A 267 -22.08 -7.81 -1.45
C LEU A 267 -23.01 -6.81 -0.73
N LEU A 268 -23.64 -5.91 -1.48
CA LEU A 268 -24.53 -4.88 -0.92
C LEU A 268 -25.70 -5.46 -0.11
N THR A 269 -26.17 -6.68 -0.42
CA THR A 269 -27.23 -7.34 0.39
C THR A 269 -26.82 -7.64 1.84
N ARG A 270 -25.51 -7.57 2.14
CA ARG A 270 -24.91 -7.93 3.43
C ARG A 270 -24.34 -6.70 4.15
N MET A 271 -24.38 -5.53 3.53
CA MET A 271 -23.85 -4.27 4.05
C MET A 271 -24.97 -3.37 4.55
N GLU A 272 -24.65 -2.51 5.52
CA GLU A 272 -25.54 -1.43 5.97
C GLU A 272 -25.39 -0.18 5.08
N LEU A 273 -25.41 -0.38 3.76
CA LEU A 273 -25.24 0.68 2.76
C LEU A 273 -26.31 0.55 1.67
N SER A 274 -27.00 1.64 1.37
CA SER A 274 -28.02 1.64 0.30
C SER A 274 -27.38 1.59 -1.09
N ALA A 275 -28.07 0.99 -2.07
CA ALA A 275 -27.57 0.90 -3.44
C ALA A 275 -27.32 2.29 -4.07
N ASP A 276 -28.22 3.25 -3.83
CA ASP A 276 -28.08 4.63 -4.33
C ASP A 276 -26.85 5.34 -3.74
N GLU A 277 -26.55 5.09 -2.46
CA GLU A 277 -25.38 5.66 -1.80
C GLU A 277 -24.08 5.00 -2.29
N ALA A 278 -24.07 3.68 -2.45
CA ALA A 278 -22.98 2.91 -3.02
C ALA A 278 -22.64 3.39 -4.45
N GLU A 279 -23.65 3.53 -5.30
CA GLU A 279 -23.47 3.99 -6.68
C GLU A 279 -22.93 5.42 -6.73
N ARG A 280 -23.48 6.33 -5.91
CA ARG A 280 -23.00 7.71 -5.82
C ARG A 280 -21.55 7.77 -5.35
N PHE A 281 -21.19 6.97 -4.35
CA PHE A 281 -19.83 6.88 -3.84
C PHE A 281 -18.85 6.36 -4.90
N LEU A 282 -19.14 5.23 -5.55
CA LEU A 282 -18.26 4.68 -6.59
C LEU A 282 -18.12 5.66 -7.78
N LYS A 283 -19.21 6.29 -8.22
CA LYS A 283 -19.13 7.35 -9.26
C LYS A 283 -18.22 8.49 -8.86
N ARG A 284 -18.31 8.95 -7.60
CA ARG A 284 -17.46 10.02 -7.07
C ARG A 284 -15.99 9.64 -7.06
N VAL A 285 -15.66 8.39 -6.76
CA VAL A 285 -14.28 7.89 -6.75
C VAL A 285 -13.71 7.74 -8.18
N MET A 286 -14.59 7.45 -9.15
CA MET A 286 -14.18 7.15 -10.53
C MET A 286 -14.22 8.34 -11.51
N CYS A 287 -14.81 9.48 -11.14
CA CYS A 287 -14.88 10.71 -11.94
C CYS A 287 -13.80 11.72 -11.53
#